data_AF-A0A563EJU7-F1
#
_entry.id   AF-A0A563EJU7-F1
#
_cell.length_a   1.000
_cell.length_b   1.000
_cell.length_c   1.000
_cell.angle_alpha   90.00
_cell.angle_beta   90.00
_cell.angle_gamma   90.00
#
_symmetry.space_group_name_H-M   'P 1'
#
loop_
_entity.id
_entity.type
_entity.pdbx_description
1 polymer ?
#
loop_
_entity_poly.entity_id
_entity_poly.type
_entity_poly.pdbx_seq_one_letter_code
_entity_poly.pdbx_strand_id
1 'polypeptide(L)'
;MDGDFGGVPVNGAMSALQEALAGPAAAARDRFAGRLNGYLDGSDVVHAVRMQAWLGLDVPGPGCHVGTGSWDFTRFKATTSPVSCGRCRSAGLLTSSFTGGPHQETLDLEGITW
;
A
#
# COMPACT_ATOMS: atom_id res chain seq x y z
N MET A 1 -5.77 46.35 7.99
CA MET A 1 -4.60 45.58 7.49
C MET A 1 -4.99 44.14 7.71
N ASP A 2 -5.83 43.67 6.81
CA ASP A 2 -6.64 42.47 6.97
C ASP A 2 -5.92 41.36 6.20
N GLY A 3 -5.34 40.43 6.94
CA GLY A 3 -4.56 39.32 6.39
C GLY A 3 -5.48 38.25 5.81
N ASP A 4 -5.60 38.24 4.49
CA ASP A 4 -6.16 37.13 3.72
C ASP A 4 -5.04 36.09 3.46
N PHE A 5 -4.93 35.10 4.35
CA PHE A 5 -4.15 33.90 4.07
C PHE A 5 -5.02 32.97 3.21
N GLY A 6 -5.02 33.22 1.90
CA GLY A 6 -5.74 32.45 0.90
C GLY A 6 -5.61 30.95 1.13
N GLY A 7 -6.67 30.34 1.63
CA GLY A 7 -6.75 28.90 1.84
C GLY A 7 -6.76 28.21 0.48
N VAL A 8 -5.71 27.47 0.17
CA VAL A 8 -5.76 26.50 -0.93
C VAL A 8 -6.87 25.51 -0.55
N PRO A 9 -7.92 25.31 -1.37
CA PRO A 9 -8.92 24.30 -1.08
C PRO A 9 -8.19 22.97 -0.93
N VAL A 10 -8.38 22.28 0.19
CA VAL A 10 -7.70 21.02 0.52
C VAL A 10 -7.80 19.97 -0.59
N ASN A 11 -8.89 20.02 -1.37
CA ASN A 11 -9.09 19.18 -2.55
C ASN A 11 -8.10 19.50 -3.68
N GLY A 12 -7.77 20.78 -3.91
CA GLY A 12 -6.78 21.20 -4.91
C GLY A 12 -5.34 20.84 -4.50
N ALA A 13 -5.01 20.97 -3.22
CA ALA A 13 -3.69 20.58 -2.69
C ALA A 13 -3.45 19.06 -2.77
N MET A 14 -4.47 18.25 -2.45
CA MET A 14 -4.40 16.80 -2.59
C MET A 14 -4.24 16.36 -4.04
N SER A 15 -4.91 17.01 -5.00
CA SER A 15 -4.76 16.69 -6.43
C SER A 15 -3.34 17.00 -6.94
N ALA A 16 -2.74 18.12 -6.55
CA ALA A 16 -1.36 18.45 -6.95
C ALA A 16 -0.32 17.45 -6.37
N LEU A 17 -0.52 17.00 -5.12
CA LEU A 17 0.32 15.96 -4.52
C LEU A 17 0.17 14.62 -5.26
N GLN A 18 -1.07 14.21 -5.57
CA GLN A 18 -1.33 13.00 -6.33
C GLN A 18 -0.69 13.04 -7.72
N GLU A 19 -0.77 14.18 -8.41
CA GLU A 19 -0.14 14.38 -9.71
C GLU A 19 1.39 14.22 -9.63
N ALA A 20 2.03 14.85 -8.63
CA ALA A 20 3.47 14.72 -8.41
C ALA A 20 3.91 13.28 -8.08
N LEU A 21 3.04 12.51 -7.42
CA LEU A 21 3.31 11.14 -6.99
C LEU A 21 2.87 10.07 -8.01
N ALA A 22 2.14 10.45 -9.06
CA ALA A 22 1.61 9.53 -10.06
C ALA A 22 2.72 8.75 -10.78
N GLY A 23 3.81 9.42 -11.16
CA GLY A 23 4.98 8.81 -11.79
C GLY A 23 5.66 7.75 -10.91
N PRO A 24 6.08 8.09 -9.68
CA PRO A 24 6.63 7.12 -8.73
C PRO A 24 5.70 5.93 -8.46
N ALA A 25 4.40 6.15 -8.30
CA ALA A 25 3.43 5.09 -8.09
C ALA A 25 3.29 4.17 -9.33
N ALA A 26 3.28 4.73 -10.54
CA ALA A 26 3.29 3.94 -11.77
C ALA A 26 4.56 3.08 -11.89
N ALA A 27 5.73 3.68 -11.67
CA ALA A 27 7.01 2.95 -11.70
C ALA A 27 7.05 1.81 -10.66
N ALA A 28 6.45 2.02 -9.48
CA ALA A 28 6.31 0.97 -8.48
C ALA A 28 5.42 -0.18 -8.99
N ARG A 29 4.26 0.12 -9.59
CA ARG A 29 3.37 -0.91 -10.17
C ARG A 29 4.07 -1.70 -11.27
N ASP A 30 4.78 -1.03 -12.16
CA ASP A 30 5.48 -1.66 -13.29
C ASP A 30 6.57 -2.63 -12.81
N ARG A 31 7.28 -2.31 -11.73
CA ARG A 31 8.25 -3.24 -11.10
C ARG A 31 7.61 -4.56 -10.66
N PHE A 32 6.34 -4.53 -10.29
CA PHE A 32 5.58 -5.68 -9.83
C PHE A 32 4.65 -6.25 -10.90
N ALA A 33 4.76 -5.77 -12.15
CA ALA A 33 4.07 -6.36 -13.29
C ALA A 33 4.39 -7.86 -13.37
N GLY A 34 3.36 -8.70 -13.53
CA GLY A 34 3.51 -10.15 -13.53
C GLY A 34 3.22 -10.86 -12.21
N ARG A 35 2.64 -10.17 -11.21
CA ARG A 35 2.20 -10.78 -9.93
C ARG A 35 3.37 -11.34 -9.11
N LEU A 36 4.46 -10.58 -9.09
CA LEU A 36 5.66 -10.89 -8.34
C LEU A 36 5.44 -10.68 -6.83
N ASN A 37 6.11 -11.51 -6.03
CA ASN A 37 6.23 -11.32 -4.59
C ASN A 37 7.22 -10.19 -4.29
N GLY A 38 7.35 -9.78 -3.03
CA GLY A 38 8.27 -8.71 -2.68
C GLY A 38 8.93 -8.89 -1.33
N TYR A 39 10.09 -8.27 -1.18
CA TYR A 39 10.84 -8.21 0.06
C TYR A 39 11.29 -6.77 0.32
N LEU A 40 11.56 -6.45 1.59
CA LEU A 40 12.11 -5.15 1.97
C LEU A 40 13.63 -5.19 1.85
N ASP A 41 14.20 -4.11 1.35
CA ASP A 41 15.66 -3.94 1.32
C ASP A 41 16.27 -4.19 2.72
N GLY A 42 17.30 -5.04 2.77
CA GLY A 42 17.89 -5.53 4.02
C GLY A 42 17.15 -6.69 4.71
N SER A 43 16.15 -7.31 4.09
CA SER A 43 15.41 -8.48 4.61
C SER A 43 15.30 -9.60 3.58
N ASP A 44 15.51 -10.84 4.02
CA ASP A 44 15.29 -12.05 3.20
C ASP A 44 13.85 -12.59 3.31
N VAL A 45 12.97 -11.88 4.01
CA VAL A 45 11.57 -12.26 4.19
C VAL A 45 10.75 -11.83 2.98
N VAL A 46 10.17 -12.82 2.29
CA VAL A 46 9.35 -12.62 1.10
C VAL A 46 7.88 -12.58 1.48
N HIS A 47 7.21 -11.53 1.04
CA HIS A 47 5.80 -11.26 1.26
C HIS A 47 5.00 -11.46 -0.03
N ALA A 48 3.77 -11.94 0.11
CA ALA A 48 2.77 -11.74 -0.93
C ALA A 48 2.49 -10.24 -1.07
N VAL A 49 2.28 -9.78 -2.29
CA VAL A 49 2.00 -8.38 -2.62
C VAL A 49 0.51 -8.17 -2.84
N ARG A 50 0.01 -7.00 -2.43
CA ARG A 50 -1.32 -6.47 -2.72
C ARG A 50 -1.20 -5.00 -3.10
N MET A 51 -2.19 -4.50 -3.84
CA MET A 51 -2.35 -3.06 -4.03
C MET A 51 -2.88 -2.42 -2.75
N GLN A 52 -2.30 -1.29 -2.36
CA GLN A 52 -2.65 -0.56 -1.15
C GLN A 52 -2.79 0.92 -1.46
N ALA A 53 -3.80 1.56 -0.88
CA ALA A 53 -3.98 3.00 -0.99
C ALA A 53 -2.87 3.74 -0.24
N TRP A 54 -2.25 4.70 -0.91
CA TRP A 54 -1.17 5.54 -0.41
C TRP A 54 -1.30 6.94 -0.99
N LEU A 55 -1.62 7.92 -0.13
CA LEU A 55 -1.80 9.33 -0.52
C LEU A 55 -2.77 9.52 -1.71
N GLY A 56 -3.78 8.65 -1.80
CA GLY A 56 -4.79 8.65 -2.87
C GLY A 56 -4.37 8.00 -4.19
N LEU A 57 -3.25 7.26 -4.18
CA LEU A 57 -2.79 6.42 -5.28
C LEU A 57 -2.66 4.98 -4.80
N ASP A 58 -2.86 4.01 -5.69
CA ASP A 58 -2.57 2.61 -5.35
C ASP A 58 -1.10 2.29 -5.60
N VAL A 59 -0.42 1.68 -4.63
CA VAL A 59 0.97 1.20 -4.74
C VAL A 59 1.09 -0.25 -4.27
N PRO A 60 2.05 -1.04 -4.80
CA PRO A 60 2.28 -2.38 -4.32
C PRO A 60 2.90 -2.35 -2.92
N GLY A 61 2.40 -3.22 -2.03
CA GLY A 61 2.97 -3.44 -0.70
C GLY A 61 2.69 -4.83 -0.15
N PRO A 62 3.26 -5.19 1.02
CA PRO A 62 3.05 -6.47 1.68
C PRO A 62 1.57 -6.65 1.99
N GLY A 63 0.99 -7.74 1.50
CA GLY A 63 -0.42 -8.09 1.76
C GLY A 63 -0.73 -8.37 3.23
N CYS A 64 0.29 -8.59 4.06
CA CYS A 64 0.14 -8.70 5.51
C CYS A 64 0.18 -7.36 6.26
N HIS A 65 0.31 -6.24 5.55
CA HIS A 65 0.31 -4.88 6.11
C HIS A 65 1.40 -4.62 7.18
N VAL A 66 2.48 -5.40 7.20
CA VAL A 66 3.61 -5.09 8.10
C VAL A 66 4.33 -3.82 7.63
N GLY A 67 4.57 -2.88 8.54
CA GLY A 67 5.29 -1.63 8.25
C GLY A 67 4.43 -0.40 7.90
N THR A 68 3.13 -0.41 8.18
CA THR A 68 2.15 0.63 7.77
C THR A 68 2.29 2.01 8.42
N GLY A 69 3.17 2.22 9.40
CA GLY A 69 3.38 3.54 10.03
C GLY A 69 4.30 4.49 9.26
N SER A 70 5.23 3.95 8.46
CA SER A 70 6.26 4.71 7.72
C SER A 70 6.60 4.05 6.37
N TRP A 71 5.60 3.43 5.75
CA TRP A 71 5.77 2.55 4.59
C TRP A 71 6.48 3.26 3.42
N ASP A 72 7.61 2.69 2.98
CA ASP A 72 8.41 3.17 1.85
C ASP A 72 8.48 2.10 0.75
N PHE A 73 7.61 2.24 -0.26
CA PHE A 73 7.57 1.31 -1.40
C PHE A 73 8.82 1.38 -2.28
N THR A 74 9.67 2.40 -2.15
CA THR A 74 10.93 2.48 -2.92
C THR A 74 11.96 1.44 -2.45
N ARG A 75 11.86 1.03 -1.18
CA ARG A 75 12.63 -0.05 -0.56
C ARG A 75 12.02 -1.43 -0.78
N PHE A 76 10.80 -1.52 -1.32
CA PHE A 76 10.14 -2.77 -1.61
C PHE A 76 10.54 -3.29 -3.00
N LYS A 77 11.25 -4.42 -3.02
CA LYS A 77 11.82 -5.01 -4.24
C LYS A 77 11.01 -6.21 -4.68
N ALA A 78 10.78 -6.34 -5.98
CA ALA A 78 10.08 -7.47 -6.55
C ALA A 78 10.98 -8.72 -6.61
N THR A 79 10.36 -9.88 -6.48
CA THR A 79 11.03 -11.19 -6.57
C THR A 79 10.06 -12.26 -7.06
N THR A 80 10.62 -13.28 -7.72
CA THR A 80 9.90 -14.51 -8.09
C THR A 80 9.98 -15.58 -6.99
N SER A 81 10.76 -15.35 -5.93
CA SER A 81 10.89 -16.27 -4.80
C SER A 81 9.55 -16.54 -4.10
N PRO A 82 9.35 -17.74 -3.53
CA PRO A 82 8.12 -18.08 -2.81
C PRO A 82 7.97 -17.26 -1.52
N VAL A 83 6.73 -17.07 -1.09
CA VAL A 83 6.40 -16.34 0.16
C VAL A 83 6.94 -17.09 1.37
N SER A 84 7.82 -16.42 2.13
CA SER A 84 8.41 -16.94 3.38
C SER A 84 7.85 -16.27 4.63
N CYS A 85 7.18 -15.12 4.51
CA CYS A 85 6.60 -14.41 5.64
C CYS A 85 5.53 -15.24 6.36
N GLY A 86 5.74 -15.49 7.66
CA GLY A 86 4.80 -16.21 8.51
C GLY A 86 3.40 -15.57 8.53
N ARG A 87 3.29 -14.24 8.62
CA ARG A 87 1.99 -13.54 8.62
C ARG A 87 1.24 -13.71 7.31
N CYS A 88 1.93 -13.59 6.17
CA CYS A 88 1.32 -13.85 4.87
C CYS A 88 0.79 -15.29 4.80
N ARG A 89 1.59 -16.28 5.25
CA ARG A 89 1.18 -17.69 5.25
C ARG A 89 -0.01 -17.96 6.17
N SER A 90 -0.01 -17.43 7.39
CA SER A 90 -1.14 -17.55 8.33
C SER A 90 -2.43 -16.93 7.79
N ALA A 91 -2.31 -15.85 6.99
CA ALA A 91 -3.45 -15.21 6.32
C ALA A 91 -3.83 -15.87 4.98
N GLY A 92 -3.24 -17.01 4.61
CA GLY A 92 -3.49 -17.67 3.33
C GLY A 92 -2.95 -16.94 2.09
N LEU A 93 -2.12 -15.91 2.28
CA LEU A 93 -1.48 -15.12 1.23
C LEU A 93 -0.20 -15.81 0.76
N LEU A 94 -0.33 -16.86 -0.05
CA LEU A 94 0.79 -17.65 -0.56
C LEU A 94 1.39 -17.10 -1.87
N THR A 95 0.66 -16.20 -2.52
CA THR A 95 1.08 -15.54 -3.75
C THR A 95 0.54 -14.12 -3.82
N SER A 96 1.21 -13.31 -4.63
CA SER A 96 0.81 -11.95 -4.91
C SER A 96 -0.44 -11.92 -5.78
N SER A 97 -1.30 -10.94 -5.48
CA SER A 97 -2.52 -10.68 -6.23
C SER A 97 -2.74 -9.18 -6.26
N PHE A 98 -3.35 -8.71 -7.34
CA PHE A 98 -3.65 -7.29 -7.52
C PHE A 98 -5.15 -7.05 -7.63
N THR A 99 -5.96 -7.96 -7.07
CA THR A 99 -7.38 -7.70 -6.85
C THR A 99 -7.50 -6.56 -5.86
N GLY A 100 -7.61 -5.34 -6.41
CA GLY A 100 -7.79 -4.11 -5.66
C GLY A 100 -9.27 -3.89 -5.39
N GLY A 101 -9.62 -3.99 -4.11
CA GLY A 101 -10.85 -3.48 -3.55
C GLY A 101 -10.59 -3.29 -2.05
N PRO A 102 -11.05 -2.19 -1.43
CA PRO A 102 -10.92 -2.03 0.00
C PRO A 102 -11.73 -3.13 0.68
N HIS A 103 -11.08 -4.22 1.09
CA HIS A 103 -11.58 -5.00 2.21
C HIS A 103 -11.30 -4.16 3.45
N GLN A 104 -12.10 -3.09 3.65
CA GLN A 104 -12.34 -2.65 5.00
C GLN A 104 -13.04 -3.82 5.68
N GLU A 105 -12.36 -4.48 6.60
CA GLU A 105 -13.05 -5.29 7.58
C GLU A 105 -13.91 -4.30 8.38
N THR A 106 -15.17 -4.19 7.99
CA THR A 106 -16.18 -3.54 8.81
C THR A 106 -16.24 -4.34 10.09
N LEU A 107 -15.62 -3.82 11.15
CA LEU A 107 -15.88 -4.27 12.51
C LEU A 107 -17.36 -3.98 12.76
N ASP A 108 -18.19 -5.00 12.61
CA ASP A 108 -19.59 -4.95 12.97
C ASP A 108 -19.68 -4.84 14.49
N LEU A 109 -19.72 -3.59 14.98
CA LEU A 109 -19.81 -3.25 16.40
C LEU A 109 -21.24 -3.44 16.94
N GLU A 110 -22.22 -3.84 16.12
CA GLU A 110 -23.61 -3.99 16.55
C GLU A 110 -23.87 -5.27 17.38
N GLY A 111 -22.83 -6.09 17.63
CA GLY A 111 -22.91 -7.29 18.46
C GLY A 111 -22.45 -7.17 19.91
N ILE A 112 -21.94 -6.00 20.36
CA ILE A 112 -21.43 -5.82 21.73
C ILE A 112 -22.52 -5.21 22.61
N THR A 113 -23.46 -6.04 23.04
CA THR A 113 -24.36 -5.74 24.16
C THR A 113 -23.61 -5.99 25.47
N TRP A 114 -23.51 -4.96 26.30
CA TRP A 114 -22.97 -5.02 27.67
C TRP A 114 -23.90 -5.76 28.62
#